data_AF-A0A2V6WVH6-F1
#
_entry.id   AF-A0A2V6WVH6-F1
#
_cell.length_a   1.000
_cell.length_b   1.000
_cell.length_c   1.000
_cell.angle_alpha   90.00
_cell.angle_beta   90.00
_cell.angle_gamma   90.00
#
_symmetry.space_group_name_H-M   'P 1'
#
loop_
_entity.id
_entity.type
_entity.pdbx_description
1 polymer ?
#
loop_
_entity_poly.entity_id
_entity_poly.type
_entity_poly.pdbx_seq_one_letter_code
_entity_poly.pdbx_strand_id
1 'polypeptide(L)' 'SFIGVLTGRAEPAKRLAGSLAAATVAVLRGAALIRAHDVAETRDAVRLAEALRA' A
#
# COMPACT_ATOMS: atom_id res chain seq x y z
N SER A 1 9.85 9.99 0.34
CA SER A 1 8.76 9.69 -0.62
C SER A 1 7.49 10.39 -0.18
N PHE A 2 6.49 10.51 -1.04
CA PHE A 2 5.22 11.20 -0.75
C PHE A 2 4.52 10.64 0.51
N ILE A 3 4.58 9.33 0.74
CA ILE A 3 3.98 8.69 1.93
C ILE A 3 4.53 9.28 3.23
N GLY A 4 5.85 9.46 3.33
CA GLY A 4 6.46 10.00 4.56
C GLY A 4 6.07 11.45 4.85
N VAL A 5 5.89 12.25 3.79
CA VAL A 5 5.44 13.64 3.88
C VAL A 5 3.98 13.69 4.34
N LEU A 6 3.09 12.93 3.68
CA LEU A 6 1.65 12.98 3.96
C LEU A 6 1.25 12.34 5.30
N THR A 7 2.06 11.43 5.84
CA THR A 7 1.75 10.72 7.10
C THR A 7 2.58 11.20 8.30
N GLY A 8 3.50 12.17 8.10
CA GLY A 8 4.43 12.62 9.15
C GLY A 8 5.45 11.55 9.58
N ARG A 9 5.70 10.52 8.75
CA ARG A 9 6.63 9.42 9.05
C ARG A 9 7.92 9.57 8.25
N ALA A 10 8.87 10.31 8.83
CA ALA A 10 10.15 10.63 8.20
C ALA A 10 10.99 9.38 7.91
N GLU A 11 11.04 8.39 8.81
CA GLU A 11 11.82 7.16 8.62
C GLU A 11 11.09 6.16 7.70
N PRO A 12 11.72 5.61 6.65
CA PRO A 12 11.10 4.63 5.75
C PRO A 12 10.48 3.43 6.45
N ALA A 13 11.16 2.87 7.47
CA ALA A 13 10.68 1.73 8.23
C ALA A 13 9.36 2.01 8.99
N LYS A 14 9.01 3.28 9.23
CA LYS A 14 7.77 3.70 9.91
C LYS A 14 6.61 3.97 8.95
N ARG A 15 6.78 3.68 7.65
CA ARG A 15 5.79 4.02 6.60
C ARG A 15 4.88 2.85 6.21
N LEU A 16 5.00 1.69 6.84
CA LEU A 16 4.24 0.48 6.49
C LEU A 16 2.74 0.77 6.31
N ALA A 17 2.08 1.35 7.32
CA ALA A 17 0.65 1.65 7.25
C ALA A 17 0.27 2.56 6.06
N GLY A 18 1.08 3.58 5.77
CA GLY A 18 0.86 4.47 4.62
C GLY A 18 1.11 3.77 3.27
N SER A 19 2.08 2.87 3.21
CA SER A 19 2.37 2.04 2.02
C SER A 19 1.24 1.07 1.74
N LEU A 20 0.71 0.39 2.76
CA LEU A 20 -0.44 -0.50 2.62
C LEU A 20 -1.68 0.26 2.15
N ALA A 21 -1.97 1.42 2.74
CA ALA A 21 -3.08 2.26 2.31
C ALA A 21 -2.95 2.69 0.84
N ALA A 22 -1.76 3.12 0.41
CA ALA A 22 -1.51 3.49 -0.97
C ALA A 22 -1.68 2.30 -1.94
N ALA A 23 -1.19 1.10 -1.56
CA ALA A 23 -1.36 -0.12 -2.34
C ALA A 23 -2.83 -0.51 -2.47
N THR A 24 -3.60 -0.50 -1.38
CA THR A 24 -5.04 -0.77 -1.38
C THR A 24 -5.78 0.16 -2.32
N VAL A 25 -5.52 1.48 -2.24
CA VAL A 25 -6.17 2.46 -3.14
C VAL A 25 -5.76 2.22 -4.60
N ALA A 26 -4.48 1.91 -4.87
CA ALA A 26 -4.02 1.63 -6.23
C ALA A 26 -4.74 0.41 -6.83
N VAL A 27 -4.90 -0.67 -6.05
CA VAL A 27 -5.64 -1.87 -6.47
C VAL A 27 -7.10 -1.53 -6.77
N LEU A 28 -7.80 -0.86 -5.83
CA LEU A 28 -9.20 -0.43 -6.02
C LEU A 28 -9.38 0.48 -7.24
N ARG A 29 -8.32 1.16 -7.68
CA ARG A 29 -8.31 2.03 -8.86
C ARG A 29 -7.81 1.37 -10.15
N GLY A 30 -7.54 0.06 -10.14
CA GLY A 30 -7.20 -0.66 -11.37
C GLY A 30 -5.73 -0.95 -11.61
N ALA A 31 -4.86 -0.77 -10.62
CA ALA A 31 -3.46 -1.13 -10.77
C ALA A 31 -3.30 -2.64 -11.03
N ALA A 32 -2.62 -3.00 -12.12
CA ALA A 32 -2.35 -4.39 -12.47
C ALA A 32 -1.10 -4.98 -11.76
N LEU A 33 -0.25 -4.12 -11.19
CA LEU A 33 0.97 -4.52 -10.50
C LEU A 33 1.27 -3.60 -9.33
N ILE A 34 1.66 -4.18 -8.19
CA ILE A 34 2.14 -3.47 -7.00
C ILE A 34 3.58 -3.90 -6.71
N ARG A 35 4.50 -2.93 -6.65
CA ARG A 35 5.88 -3.15 -6.19
C ARG A 35 5.98 -2.72 -4.72
N ALA A 36 6.36 -3.65 -3.85
CA ALA A 36 6.44 -3.45 -2.41
C ALA A 36 7.83 -3.75 -1.85
N HIS A 37 8.14 -3.14 -0.69
CA HIS A 37 9.29 -3.54 0.14
C HIS A 37 8.84 -4.58 1.19
N ASP A 38 7.72 -4.32 1.87
CA ASP A 38 7.07 -5.21 2.83
C ASP A 38 6.09 -6.14 2.10
N VAL A 39 6.61 -7.21 1.50
CA VAL A 39 5.88 -8.05 0.53
C VAL A 39 4.73 -8.83 1.17
N ALA A 40 4.92 -9.38 2.37
CA ALA A 40 3.91 -10.23 3.01
C ALA A 40 2.65 -9.42 3.35
N GLU A 41 2.83 -8.28 4.03
CA GLU A 41 1.77 -7.38 4.43
C GLU A 41 1.07 -6.76 3.21
N THR A 42 1.83 -6.38 2.18
CA THR A 42 1.26 -5.82 0.95
C THR A 42 0.44 -6.86 0.20
N ARG A 43 0.89 -8.13 0.14
CA ARG A 43 0.12 -9.21 -0.50
C ARG A 43 -1.25 -9.38 0.16
N ASP A 44 -1.31 -9.35 1.49
CA ASP A 44 -2.56 -9.53 2.22
C ASP A 44 -3.51 -8.34 1.96
N ALA A 45 -3.00 -7.10 1.95
CA ALA A 45 -3.77 -5.91 1.57
C ALA A 45 -4.28 -5.97 0.13
N VAL A 46 -3.45 -6.40 -0.83
CA VAL A 46 -3.82 -6.55 -2.24
C VAL A 46 -4.94 -7.58 -2.41
N ARG A 47 -4.83 -8.75 -1.77
CA ARG A 47 -5.86 -9.80 -1.85
C ARG A 47 -7.22 -9.31 -1.33
N LEU A 48 -7.22 -8.59 -0.21
CA LEU A 48 -8.43 -8.01 0.33
C LEU A 48 -9.01 -6.93 -0.59
N ALA A 49 -8.15 -6.03 -1.11
CA ALA A 49 -8.56 -4.97 -2.01
C ALA A 49 -9.15 -5.50 -3.33
N GLU A 50 -8.55 -6.52 -3.93
CA GLU A 50 -9.09 -7.21 -5.12
C GLU A 50 -10.47 -7.82 -4.84
N ALA A 51 -10.64 -8.48 -3.69
CA ALA A 51 -11.93 -9.06 -3.29
C ALA A 51 -13.02 -7.99 -3.09
N LEU A 52 -12.66 -6.78 -2.65
CA LEU A 52 -13.58 -5.66 -2.43
C LEU A 52 -13.88 -4.82 -3.68
N ARG A 53 -13.05 -4.94 -4.73
CA ARG A 53 -13.20 -4.17 -5.97
C ARG A 53 -14.35 -4.68 -6.87
N ALA A 54 -14.86 -5.87 -6.59
CA ALA A 54 -15.91 -6.55 -7.36
C ALA A 54 -17.19 -5.72 -7.53
#